data_AF-A0A6M0K6P9-F1
#
_entry.id   AF-A0A6M0K6P9-F1
#
_cell.length_a   1.000
_cell.length_b   1.000
_cell.length_c   1.000
_cell.angle_alpha   90.00
_cell.angle_beta   90.00
_cell.angle_gamma   90.00
#
_symmetry.space_group_name_H-M   'P 1'
#
loop_
_entity.id
_entity.type
_entity.pdbx_description
1 polymer ?
#
loop_
_entity_poly.entity_id
_entity_poly.type
_entity_poly.pdbx_seq_one_letter_code
_entity_poly.pdbx_strand_id
1 'polypeptide(L)'
;MLSDKAAWCSAYPWLRGRLTEKELEADYGLSDTERQFVSRRAYGPTGRLTLAVLLKMRRRLGRFVALTDVPEQIRDHVATALGLPPQTLLVDEVGRPATVHRYRTAIREHWGSRPFADGGRAIVLEAVHRGAQTMSDPADLISASIEALVKAHVELPAFSTLDRLVGSAREAIHGAIYARIDAALNDAQRRALDGLLEHPAVEHLNTFSRLKPSPRPPTLKHRGQWTDRLAELDAILD
;
A
#
# COMPACT_ATOMS: atom_id res chain seq x y z
N MET A 1 13.77 -12.45 5.77
CA MET A 1 12.99 -12.20 4.53
C MET A 1 11.57 -12.76 4.51
N LEU A 2 11.12 -13.56 5.50
CA LEU A 2 9.73 -14.06 5.57
C LEU A 2 8.92 -13.51 6.76
N SER A 3 9.54 -12.79 7.71
CA SER A 3 8.85 -12.30 8.91
C SER A 3 8.10 -10.99 8.69
N ASP A 4 8.46 -10.18 7.69
CA ASP A 4 7.85 -8.86 7.51
C ASP A 4 6.51 -8.92 6.77
N LYS A 5 6.25 -9.93 5.91
CA LYS A 5 5.03 -10.02 5.08
C LYS A 5 3.70 -9.88 5.84
N ALA A 6 3.68 -10.25 7.13
CA ALA A 6 2.48 -10.17 7.96
C ALA A 6 2.08 -8.73 8.33
N ALA A 7 3.04 -7.81 8.50
CA ALA A 7 2.76 -6.41 8.83
C ALA A 7 2.17 -5.64 7.63
N TRP A 8 2.64 -5.90 6.41
CA TRP A 8 2.14 -5.28 5.17
C TRP A 8 0.75 -5.76 4.75
N CYS A 9 0.32 -6.91 5.26
CA CYS A 9 -0.91 -7.58 4.85
C CYS A 9 -2.17 -6.81 5.28
N SER A 10 -2.05 -5.86 6.21
CA SER A 10 -3.21 -5.14 6.76
C SER A 10 -3.77 -4.06 5.82
N ALA A 11 -2.92 -3.38 5.04
CA ALA A 11 -3.36 -2.20 4.27
C ALA A 11 -3.66 -2.48 2.78
N TYR A 12 -2.95 -3.41 2.15
CA TYR A 12 -3.10 -3.65 0.71
C TYR A 12 -4.21 -4.69 0.40
N PRO A 13 -5.18 -4.41 -0.49
CA PRO A 13 -6.29 -5.34 -0.76
C PRO A 13 -5.89 -6.61 -1.53
N TRP A 14 -6.15 -7.78 -0.94
CA TRP A 14 -5.91 -9.10 -1.55
C TRP A 14 -7.20 -9.85 -1.86
N LEU A 15 -7.14 -10.73 -2.87
CA LEU A 15 -8.16 -11.75 -3.09
C LEU A 15 -8.08 -12.79 -1.99
N ARG A 16 -9.19 -13.02 -1.29
CA ARG A 16 -9.30 -14.06 -0.27
C ARG A 16 -9.68 -15.39 -0.92
N GLY A 17 -9.05 -16.48 -0.48
CA GLY A 17 -9.18 -17.79 -1.13
C GLY A 17 -10.51 -18.51 -0.86
N ARG A 18 -11.12 -18.33 0.31
CA ARG A 18 -12.49 -18.79 0.60
C ARG A 18 -13.27 -17.66 1.26
N LEU A 19 -14.45 -17.40 0.73
CA LEU A 19 -15.38 -16.41 1.27
C LEU A 19 -16.61 -17.12 1.82
N THR A 20 -17.11 -16.64 2.95
CA THR A 20 -18.42 -17.06 3.48
C THR A 20 -19.54 -16.40 2.69
N GLU A 21 -20.76 -16.97 2.73
CA GLU A 21 -21.92 -16.38 2.05
C GLU A 21 -22.20 -14.94 2.51
N LYS A 22 -22.01 -14.66 3.81
CA LYS A 22 -22.16 -13.31 4.35
C LYS A 22 -21.13 -12.33 3.77
N GLU A 23 -19.89 -12.77 3.58
CA GLU A 23 -18.85 -11.95 2.95
C GLU A 23 -19.10 -11.77 1.46
N LEU A 24 -19.61 -12.80 0.78
CA LEU A 24 -20.01 -12.70 -0.63
C LEU A 24 -21.10 -11.65 -0.81
N GLU A 25 -22.17 -11.71 -0.01
CA GLU A 25 -23.25 -10.72 -0.09
C GLU A 25 -22.75 -9.31 0.26
N ALA A 26 -21.97 -9.16 1.33
CA ALA A 26 -21.49 -7.85 1.77
C ALA A 26 -20.51 -7.18 0.78
N ASP A 27 -19.59 -7.94 0.20
CA ASP A 27 -18.54 -7.40 -0.67
C ASP A 27 -18.93 -7.44 -2.17
N TYR A 28 -19.77 -8.39 -2.60
CA TYR A 28 -20.06 -8.70 -4.00
C TYR A 28 -21.55 -8.65 -4.39
N GLY A 29 -22.46 -8.39 -3.44
CA GLY A 29 -23.90 -8.20 -3.73
C GLY A 29 -24.17 -6.94 -4.58
N LEU A 30 -25.03 -7.04 -5.60
CA LEU A 30 -25.30 -5.95 -6.56
C LEU A 30 -26.48 -5.07 -6.15
N SER A 31 -26.24 -3.76 -6.02
CA SER A 31 -27.30 -2.77 -5.84
C SER A 31 -28.10 -2.54 -7.14
N ASP A 32 -29.30 -1.96 -7.03
CA ASP A 32 -30.13 -1.65 -8.20
C ASP A 32 -29.45 -0.68 -9.17
N THR A 33 -28.69 0.29 -8.66
CA THR A 33 -27.91 1.22 -9.47
C THR A 33 -26.81 0.50 -10.26
N GLU A 34 -26.12 -0.46 -9.64
CA GLU A 34 -25.10 -1.28 -10.30
C GLU A 34 -25.73 -2.23 -11.34
N ARG A 35 -26.88 -2.84 -11.03
CA ARG A 35 -27.65 -3.67 -11.99
C ARG A 35 -28.06 -2.87 -13.22
N GLN A 36 -28.55 -1.64 -13.03
CA GLN A 36 -28.91 -0.74 -14.12
C GLN A 36 -27.68 -0.31 -14.94
N PHE A 37 -26.56 -0.01 -14.28
CA PHE A 37 -25.29 0.28 -14.96
C PHE A 37 -24.85 -0.90 -15.85
N VAL A 38 -24.86 -2.11 -15.30
CA VAL A 38 -24.46 -3.33 -16.01
C VAL A 38 -25.36 -3.59 -17.22
N SER A 39 -26.68 -3.47 -17.05
CA SER A 39 -27.64 -3.74 -18.13
C SER A 39 -27.57 -2.74 -19.28
N ARG A 40 -27.19 -1.48 -19.00
CA ARG A 40 -26.99 -0.42 -20.01
C ARG A 40 -25.67 -0.54 -20.78
N ARG A 41 -24.62 -1.03 -20.13
CA ARG A 41 -23.24 -1.02 -20.68
C ARG A 41 -22.80 -2.37 -21.25
N ALA A 42 -23.50 -3.46 -20.93
CA ALA A 42 -23.17 -4.79 -21.42
C ALA A 42 -24.41 -5.57 -21.91
N TYR A 43 -24.21 -6.32 -22.99
CA TYR A 43 -25.24 -7.15 -23.62
C TYR A 43 -24.92 -8.63 -23.46
N GLY A 44 -25.97 -9.44 -23.40
CA GLY A 44 -25.89 -10.89 -23.22
C GLY A 44 -25.43 -11.33 -21.81
N PRO A 45 -25.65 -12.61 -21.46
CA PRO A 45 -25.27 -13.16 -20.15
C PRO A 45 -23.79 -12.98 -19.81
N THR A 46 -22.90 -13.45 -20.70
CA THR A 46 -21.43 -13.39 -20.53
C THR A 46 -20.93 -11.95 -20.35
N GLY A 47 -21.43 -11.01 -21.15
CA GLY A 47 -21.03 -9.61 -21.08
C GLY A 47 -21.44 -8.95 -19.77
N ARG A 48 -22.70 -9.15 -19.36
CA ARG A 48 -23.25 -8.62 -18.11
C ARG A 48 -22.53 -9.18 -16.89
N LEU A 49 -22.30 -10.49 -16.85
CA LEU A 49 -21.55 -11.13 -15.77
C LEU A 49 -20.13 -10.57 -15.68
N THR A 50 -19.43 -10.47 -16.81
CA THR A 50 -18.05 -9.95 -16.84
C THR A 50 -17.97 -8.51 -16.33
N LEU A 51 -18.87 -7.64 -16.80
CA LEU A 51 -18.90 -6.25 -16.36
C LEU A 51 -19.21 -6.14 -14.86
N ALA A 52 -20.17 -6.91 -14.37
CA ALA A 52 -20.53 -6.92 -12.94
C ALA A 52 -19.40 -7.44 -12.05
N VAL A 53 -18.73 -8.51 -12.46
CA VAL A 53 -17.55 -9.04 -11.75
C VAL A 53 -16.44 -8.00 -11.73
N LEU A 54 -16.05 -7.44 -12.88
CA LEU A 54 -15.01 -6.39 -12.93
C LEU A 54 -15.36 -5.19 -12.06
N LEU A 55 -16.64 -4.80 -12.03
CA LEU A 55 -17.14 -3.75 -11.16
C LEU A 55 -16.89 -4.11 -9.70
N LYS A 56 -17.35 -5.27 -9.22
CA LYS A 56 -17.14 -5.67 -7.81
C LYS A 56 -15.68 -5.86 -7.42
N MET A 57 -14.88 -6.46 -8.31
CA MET A 57 -13.44 -6.59 -8.12
C MET A 57 -12.77 -5.23 -7.95
N ARG A 58 -13.11 -4.26 -8.81
CA ARG A 58 -12.56 -2.90 -8.74
C ARG A 58 -12.98 -2.17 -7.46
N ARG A 59 -14.17 -2.46 -6.92
CA ARG A 59 -14.71 -1.88 -5.68
C ARG A 59 -13.90 -2.37 -4.49
N ARG A 60 -13.72 -3.69 -4.43
CA ARG A 60 -13.08 -4.37 -3.31
C ARG A 60 -11.57 -4.17 -3.27
N LEU A 61 -10.92 -4.20 -4.45
CA LEU A 61 -9.45 -4.27 -4.52
C LEU A 61 -8.76 -2.96 -4.89
N GLY A 62 -9.50 -1.93 -5.29
CA GLY A 62 -8.90 -0.69 -5.79
C GLY A 62 -8.25 -0.81 -7.18
N ARG A 63 -8.27 -1.99 -7.80
CA ARG A 63 -7.63 -2.30 -9.09
C ARG A 63 -8.43 -3.35 -9.86
N PHE A 64 -8.13 -3.51 -11.15
CA PHE A 64 -8.62 -4.63 -11.94
C PHE A 64 -7.70 -5.84 -11.82
N VAL A 65 -8.28 -7.03 -11.78
CA VAL A 65 -7.57 -8.32 -11.86
C VAL A 65 -7.80 -8.94 -13.24
N ALA A 66 -6.96 -9.92 -13.60
CA ALA A 66 -7.23 -10.75 -14.77
C ALA A 66 -8.51 -11.57 -14.54
N LEU A 67 -9.30 -11.79 -15.59
CA LEU A 67 -10.55 -12.57 -15.44
C LEU A 67 -10.28 -14.01 -15.02
N THR A 68 -9.10 -14.55 -15.35
CA THR A 68 -8.63 -15.88 -14.93
C THR A 68 -8.34 -15.99 -13.44
N ASP A 69 -8.06 -14.88 -12.77
CA ASP A 69 -7.72 -14.85 -11.34
C ASP A 69 -8.97 -14.72 -10.45
N VAL A 70 -10.15 -14.54 -11.05
CA VAL A 70 -11.41 -14.39 -10.30
C VAL A 70 -11.85 -15.73 -9.73
N PRO A 71 -12.00 -15.85 -8.40
CA PRO A 71 -12.55 -17.06 -7.77
C PRO A 71 -13.95 -17.41 -8.29
N GLU A 72 -14.18 -18.70 -8.53
CA GLU A 72 -15.48 -19.20 -9.01
C GLU A 72 -16.63 -18.84 -8.07
N GLN A 73 -16.40 -18.84 -6.75
CA GLN A 73 -17.39 -18.43 -5.76
C GLN A 73 -17.94 -17.01 -6.02
N ILE A 74 -17.07 -16.08 -6.43
CA ILE A 74 -17.47 -14.70 -6.73
C ILE A 74 -18.24 -14.67 -8.06
N ARG A 75 -17.75 -15.39 -9.08
CA ARG A 75 -18.43 -15.51 -10.38
C ARG A 75 -19.86 -16.03 -10.19
N ASP A 76 -20.02 -17.12 -9.46
CA ASP A 76 -21.30 -17.82 -9.30
C ASP A 76 -22.29 -17.00 -8.45
N HIS A 77 -21.81 -16.35 -7.38
CA HIS A 77 -22.62 -15.44 -6.58
C HIS A 77 -23.13 -14.25 -7.42
N VAL A 78 -22.25 -13.61 -8.20
CA VAL A 78 -22.65 -12.49 -9.07
C VAL A 78 -23.59 -12.94 -10.21
N ALA A 79 -23.38 -14.12 -10.77
CA ALA A 79 -24.29 -14.70 -11.77
C ALA A 79 -25.69 -14.91 -11.18
N THR A 80 -25.77 -15.46 -9.97
CA THR A 80 -27.02 -15.65 -9.22
C THR A 80 -27.69 -14.30 -8.94
N ALA A 81 -26.93 -13.31 -8.49
CA ALA A 81 -27.45 -11.96 -8.23
C ALA A 81 -28.04 -11.31 -9.49
N LEU A 82 -27.52 -11.62 -10.68
CA LEU A 82 -28.02 -11.14 -11.97
C LEU A 82 -29.16 -12.01 -12.56
N GLY A 83 -29.53 -13.12 -11.92
CA GLY A 83 -30.50 -14.08 -12.45
C GLY A 83 -30.00 -14.82 -13.69
N LEU A 84 -28.68 -15.04 -13.80
CA LEU A 84 -28.05 -15.74 -14.92
C LEU A 84 -27.83 -17.22 -14.62
N PRO A 85 -27.79 -18.10 -15.64
CA PRO A 85 -27.46 -19.51 -15.44
C PRO A 85 -26.06 -19.67 -14.79
N PRO A 86 -25.88 -20.61 -13.84
CA PRO A 86 -24.59 -20.83 -13.16
C PRO A 86 -23.42 -21.14 -14.11
N GLN A 87 -23.71 -21.78 -15.26
CA GLN A 87 -22.72 -22.09 -16.29
C GLN A 87 -22.29 -20.89 -17.14
N THR A 88 -22.77 -19.67 -16.84
CA THR A 88 -22.38 -18.47 -17.59
C THR A 88 -20.91 -18.16 -17.31
N LEU A 89 -20.10 -18.21 -18.36
CA LEU A 89 -18.68 -17.89 -18.27
C LEU A 89 -18.42 -16.39 -18.40
N LEU A 90 -17.25 -15.97 -17.93
CA LEU A 90 -16.70 -14.63 -18.20
C LEU A 90 -16.25 -14.54 -19.66
N VAL A 91 -16.15 -13.32 -20.17
CA VAL A 91 -15.58 -13.06 -21.51
C VAL A 91 -14.15 -13.58 -21.53
N ASP A 92 -13.78 -14.26 -22.61
CA ASP A 92 -12.38 -14.58 -22.91
C ASP A 92 -11.59 -13.28 -23.11
N GLU A 93 -10.77 -12.93 -22.11
CA GLU A 93 -9.97 -11.70 -22.11
C GLU A 93 -8.94 -11.69 -23.24
N VAL A 94 -8.40 -12.85 -23.61
CA VAL A 94 -7.38 -12.99 -24.67
C VAL A 94 -8.03 -12.87 -26.04
N GLY A 95 -9.17 -13.53 -26.25
CA GLY A 95 -9.91 -13.46 -27.51
C GLY A 95 -10.68 -12.14 -27.72
N ARG A 96 -11.01 -11.40 -26.64
CA ARG A 96 -11.82 -10.16 -26.71
C ARG A 96 -11.27 -9.01 -25.83
N PRO A 97 -9.99 -8.61 -25.99
CA PRO A 97 -9.37 -7.59 -25.15
C PRO A 97 -10.06 -6.22 -25.27
N ALA A 98 -10.56 -5.87 -26.46
CA ALA A 98 -11.30 -4.63 -26.69
C ALA A 98 -12.61 -4.55 -25.86
N THR A 99 -13.29 -5.68 -25.66
CA THR A 99 -14.52 -5.73 -24.85
C THR A 99 -14.21 -5.50 -23.38
N VAL A 100 -13.18 -6.18 -22.86
CA VAL A 100 -12.72 -6.02 -21.47
C VAL A 100 -12.20 -4.60 -21.23
N HIS A 101 -11.46 -4.04 -22.18
CA HIS A 101 -10.99 -2.65 -22.12
C HIS A 101 -12.17 -1.66 -22.02
N ARG A 102 -13.19 -1.81 -22.89
CA ARG A 102 -14.40 -0.99 -22.84
C ARG A 102 -15.12 -1.07 -21.49
N TYR A 103 -15.18 -2.25 -20.87
CA TYR A 103 -15.76 -2.41 -19.53
C TYR A 103 -14.94 -1.71 -18.45
N ARG A 104 -13.60 -1.84 -18.47
CA ARG A 104 -12.73 -1.11 -17.53
C ARG A 104 -12.92 0.40 -17.68
N THR A 105 -13.01 0.91 -18.90
CA THR A 105 -13.30 2.33 -19.16
C THR A 105 -14.67 2.76 -18.66
N ALA A 106 -15.73 1.98 -18.92
CA ALA A 106 -17.07 2.29 -18.41
C ALA A 106 -17.13 2.30 -16.87
N ILE A 107 -16.39 1.42 -16.20
CA ILE A 107 -16.29 1.41 -14.72
C ILE A 107 -15.55 2.64 -14.22
N ARG A 108 -14.46 3.05 -14.87
CA ARG A 108 -13.73 4.28 -14.55
C ARG A 108 -14.63 5.51 -14.63
N GLU A 109 -15.38 5.64 -15.74
CA GLU A 109 -16.38 6.70 -15.92
C GLU A 109 -17.44 6.68 -14.82
N HIS A 110 -17.95 5.50 -14.48
CA HIS A 110 -19.00 5.34 -13.48
C HIS A 110 -18.58 5.80 -12.07
N TRP A 111 -17.30 5.65 -11.71
CA TRP A 111 -16.77 6.03 -10.39
C TRP A 111 -15.90 7.28 -10.39
N GLY A 112 -15.73 7.94 -11.54
CA GLY A 112 -14.80 9.08 -11.66
C GLY A 112 -13.36 8.71 -11.31
N SER A 113 -12.94 7.47 -11.59
CA SER A 113 -11.60 6.98 -11.26
C SER A 113 -10.67 6.94 -12.45
N ARG A 114 -9.37 7.01 -12.18
CA ARG A 114 -8.31 7.12 -13.20
C ARG A 114 -7.31 5.96 -13.07
N PRO A 115 -6.72 5.48 -14.18
CA PRO A 115 -5.71 4.43 -14.12
C PRO A 115 -4.45 4.91 -13.40
N PHE A 116 -3.69 4.00 -12.78
CA PHE A 116 -2.44 4.36 -12.10
C PHE A 116 -1.42 5.07 -13.01
N ALA A 117 -1.41 4.72 -14.29
CA ALA A 117 -0.56 5.37 -15.29
C ALA A 117 -0.82 6.88 -15.43
N ASP A 118 -2.03 7.33 -15.07
CA ASP A 118 -2.43 8.74 -15.09
C ASP A 118 -2.11 9.43 -13.77
N GLY A 119 -0.82 9.72 -13.56
CA GLY A 119 -0.32 10.50 -12.42
C GLY A 119 -0.21 9.75 -11.08
N GLY A 120 -0.55 8.46 -11.03
CA GLY A 120 -0.45 7.64 -9.81
C GLY A 120 0.97 7.58 -9.24
N ARG A 121 1.99 7.50 -10.11
CA ARG A 121 3.40 7.53 -9.68
C ARG A 121 3.74 8.82 -8.92
N ALA A 122 3.30 9.97 -9.41
CA ALA A 122 3.58 11.26 -8.78
C ALA A 122 2.93 11.35 -7.39
N ILE A 123 1.69 10.87 -7.26
CA ILE A 123 0.96 10.82 -5.98
C ILE A 123 1.73 9.98 -4.95
N VAL A 124 2.23 8.80 -5.35
CA VAL A 124 3.03 7.94 -4.47
C VAL A 124 4.33 8.63 -4.06
N LEU A 125 5.07 9.20 -5.01
CA LEU A 125 6.35 9.88 -4.71
C LEU A 125 6.16 11.03 -3.72
N GLU A 126 5.10 11.82 -3.90
CA GLU A 126 4.76 12.94 -3.02
C GLU A 126 4.31 12.46 -1.63
N ALA A 127 3.55 11.37 -1.54
CA ALA A 127 3.19 10.75 -0.26
C ALA A 127 4.43 10.24 0.49
N VAL A 128 5.35 9.58 -0.23
CA VAL A 128 6.61 9.08 0.35
C VAL A 128 7.52 10.24 0.76
N HIS A 129 7.61 11.30 -0.03
CA HIS A 129 8.41 12.47 0.30
C HIS A 129 7.95 13.13 1.62
N ARG A 130 6.64 13.25 1.83
CA ARG A 130 6.10 13.76 3.10
C ARG A 130 6.36 12.84 4.30
N GLY A 131 6.28 11.53 4.12
CA GLY A 131 6.46 10.56 5.22
C GLY A 131 7.92 10.28 5.56
N ALA A 132 8.81 10.20 4.57
CA ALA A 132 10.19 9.78 4.77
C ALA A 132 11.05 10.81 5.52
N GLN A 133 10.60 12.07 5.63
CA GLN A 133 11.33 13.12 6.35
C GLN A 133 11.40 12.89 7.86
N THR A 134 10.43 12.18 8.45
CA THR A 134 10.34 11.97 9.90
C THR A 134 10.75 10.56 10.33
N MET A 135 11.41 9.79 9.45
CA MET A 135 11.74 8.37 9.61
C MET A 135 10.50 7.47 9.79
N SER A 136 9.65 7.40 8.77
CA SER A 136 8.55 6.43 8.71
C SER A 136 9.04 5.02 8.31
N ASP A 137 8.45 4.00 8.94
CA ASP A 137 8.59 2.60 8.52
C ASP A 137 8.14 2.47 7.05
N PRO A 138 8.87 1.75 6.20
CA PRO A 138 8.38 1.33 4.88
C PRO A 138 6.90 0.92 4.81
N ALA A 139 6.37 0.23 5.83
CA ALA A 139 4.96 -0.18 5.87
C ALA A 139 4.00 1.02 5.99
N ASP A 140 4.39 2.04 6.75
CA ASP A 140 3.63 3.29 6.89
C ASP A 140 3.65 4.07 5.58
N LEU A 141 4.78 4.09 4.87
CA LEU A 141 4.90 4.76 3.57
C LEU A 141 4.01 4.11 2.50
N ILE A 142 3.91 2.78 2.50
CA ILE A 142 2.96 2.06 1.64
C ILE A 142 1.52 2.42 2.00
N SER A 143 1.18 2.41 3.29
CA SER A 143 -0.17 2.74 3.76
C SER A 143 -0.58 4.17 3.39
N ALA A 144 0.30 5.14 3.62
CA ALA A 144 0.10 6.54 3.23
C ALA A 144 -0.04 6.71 1.70
N SER A 145 0.71 5.92 0.93
CA SER A 145 0.62 5.92 -0.54
C SER A 145 -0.71 5.36 -1.04
N ILE A 146 -1.21 4.29 -0.42
CA ILE A 146 -2.54 3.72 -0.71
C ILE A 146 -3.62 4.75 -0.40
N GLU A 147 -3.57 5.38 0.78
CA GLU A 147 -4.53 6.41 1.18
C GLU A 147 -4.53 7.59 0.19
N ALA A 148 -3.34 8.05 -0.22
CA ALA A 148 -3.21 9.14 -1.19
C ALA A 148 -3.81 8.78 -2.56
N LEU A 149 -3.61 7.55 -3.04
CA LEU A 149 -4.19 7.07 -4.30
C LEU A 149 -5.72 6.96 -4.22
N VAL A 150 -6.23 6.39 -3.11
CA VAL A 150 -7.68 6.27 -2.86
C VAL A 150 -8.34 7.65 -2.81
N LYS A 151 -7.75 8.59 -2.06
CA LYS A 151 -8.24 9.98 -1.95
C LYS A 151 -8.25 10.70 -3.30
N ALA A 152 -7.30 10.40 -4.18
CA ALA A 152 -7.20 10.97 -5.51
C ALA A 152 -8.03 10.23 -6.59
N HIS A 153 -8.82 9.23 -6.18
CA HIS A 153 -9.58 8.34 -7.08
C HIS A 153 -8.72 7.65 -8.15
N VAL A 154 -7.47 7.31 -7.82
CA VAL A 154 -6.55 6.60 -8.72
C VAL A 154 -6.54 5.12 -8.40
N GLU A 155 -6.49 4.29 -9.44
CA GLU A 155 -6.31 2.84 -9.33
C GLU A 155 -5.03 2.48 -8.57
N LEU A 156 -5.12 1.44 -7.73
CA LEU A 156 -3.93 0.88 -7.11
C LEU A 156 -3.13 0.10 -8.16
N PRO A 157 -1.79 0.29 -8.22
CA PRO A 157 -0.93 -0.57 -9.03
C PRO A 157 -0.78 -1.93 -8.35
N ALA A 158 -0.20 -2.93 -9.02
CA ALA A 158 0.19 -4.17 -8.36
C ALA A 158 1.09 -3.88 -7.14
N PHE A 159 0.98 -4.69 -6.07
CA PHE A 159 1.74 -4.48 -4.84
C PHE A 159 3.25 -4.36 -5.10
N SER A 160 3.83 -5.25 -5.93
CA SER A 160 5.24 -5.20 -6.29
C SER A 160 5.67 -3.89 -6.97
N THR A 161 4.75 -3.25 -7.71
CA THR A 161 5.00 -1.95 -8.32
C THR A 161 4.99 -0.84 -7.27
N LEU A 162 4.06 -0.89 -6.31
CA LEU A 162 3.98 0.06 -5.22
C LEU A 162 5.20 -0.08 -4.29
N ASP A 163 5.50 -1.29 -3.84
CA ASP A 163 6.61 -1.64 -2.96
C ASP A 163 7.95 -1.17 -3.54
N ARG A 164 8.22 -1.49 -4.82
CA ARG A 164 9.41 -1.00 -5.51
C ARG A 164 9.46 0.53 -5.60
N LEU A 165 8.34 1.19 -5.90
CA LEU A 165 8.29 2.64 -6.02
C LEU A 165 8.57 3.33 -4.68
N VAL A 166 7.93 2.85 -3.62
CA VAL A 166 8.12 3.33 -2.25
C VAL A 166 9.56 3.08 -1.79
N GLY A 167 10.08 1.87 -2.01
CA GLY A 167 11.45 1.50 -1.67
C GLY A 167 12.49 2.39 -2.34
N SER A 168 12.41 2.55 -3.67
CA SER A 168 13.34 3.40 -4.42
C SER A 168 13.25 4.88 -4.02
N ALA A 169 12.04 5.40 -3.77
CA ALA A 169 11.87 6.78 -3.34
C ALA A 169 12.43 7.02 -1.93
N ARG A 170 12.17 6.11 -1.00
CA ARG A 170 12.72 6.15 0.36
C ARG A 170 14.24 6.10 0.35
N GLU A 171 14.84 5.20 -0.44
CA GLU A 171 16.29 5.09 -0.56
C GLU A 171 16.92 6.38 -1.09
N ALA A 172 16.34 6.98 -2.13
CA ALA A 172 16.81 8.26 -2.66
C ALA A 172 16.71 9.39 -1.62
N ILE A 173 15.59 9.50 -0.89
CA ILE A 173 15.38 10.53 0.13
C ILE A 173 16.36 10.34 1.29
N HIS A 174 16.48 9.11 1.81
CA HIS A 174 17.40 8.80 2.90
C HIS A 174 18.86 9.02 2.47
N GLY A 175 19.23 8.62 1.27
CA GLY A 175 20.56 8.87 0.71
C GLY A 175 20.89 10.36 0.64
N ALA A 176 19.94 11.20 0.21
CA ALA A 176 20.12 12.65 0.21
C ALA A 176 20.24 13.23 1.63
N ILE A 177 19.45 12.73 2.59
CA ILE A 177 19.55 13.13 4.01
C ILE A 177 20.93 12.75 4.57
N TYR A 178 21.38 11.51 4.33
CA TYR A 178 22.67 11.03 4.81
C TYR A 178 23.83 11.80 4.20
N ALA A 179 23.83 12.03 2.88
CA ALA A 179 24.87 12.81 2.22
C ALA A 179 24.95 14.25 2.75
N ARG A 180 23.79 14.88 3.04
CA ARG A 180 23.75 16.23 3.62
C ARG A 180 24.29 16.26 5.05
N ILE A 181 23.94 15.27 5.88
CA ILE A 181 24.48 15.16 7.24
C ILE A 181 25.99 14.91 7.17
N ASP A 182 26.41 13.97 6.34
CA ASP A 182 27.82 13.62 6.14
C ASP A 182 28.64 14.85 5.72
N ALA A 183 28.17 15.63 4.75
CA ALA A 183 28.84 16.85 4.30
C ALA A 183 28.95 17.94 5.39
N ALA A 184 28.10 17.91 6.42
CA ALA A 184 28.13 18.87 7.52
C ALA A 184 29.10 18.50 8.67
N LEU A 185 29.59 17.25 8.70
CA LEU A 185 30.46 16.74 9.77
C LEU A 185 31.93 17.02 9.48
N ASN A 186 32.64 17.52 10.49
CA ASN A 186 34.10 17.61 10.48
C ASN A 186 34.75 16.26 10.86
N ASP A 187 36.07 16.14 10.66
CA ASP A 187 36.80 14.89 10.92
C ASP A 187 36.77 14.45 12.39
N ALA A 188 36.73 15.38 13.34
CA ALA A 188 36.63 15.05 14.77
C ALA A 188 35.25 14.47 15.10
N GLN A 189 34.19 15.08 14.58
CA GLN A 189 32.81 14.61 14.74
C GLN A 189 32.58 13.25 14.07
N ARG A 190 33.17 13.00 12.88
CA ARG A 190 33.12 11.66 12.26
C ARG A 190 33.76 10.60 13.15
N ARG A 191 34.98 10.85 13.65
CA ARG A 191 35.65 9.92 14.56
C ARG A 191 34.86 9.69 15.85
N ALA A 192 34.26 10.74 16.41
CA ALA A 192 33.41 10.60 17.59
C ALA A 192 32.19 9.71 17.32
N LEU A 193 31.50 9.92 16.19
CA LEU A 193 30.35 9.11 15.77
C LEU A 193 30.72 7.67 15.46
N ASP A 194 31.84 7.42 14.77
CA ASP A 194 32.35 6.08 14.48
C ASP A 194 32.69 5.33 15.78
N GLY A 195 33.30 6.03 16.74
CA GLY A 195 33.61 5.49 18.07
C GLY A 195 32.36 5.05 18.86
N LEU A 196 31.17 5.60 18.57
CA LEU A 196 29.93 5.15 19.21
C LEU A 196 29.50 3.73 18.78
N LEU A 197 29.98 3.27 17.62
CA LEU A 197 29.65 1.96 17.07
C LEU A 197 30.60 0.86 17.56
N GLU A 198 31.76 1.23 18.10
CA GLU A 198 32.73 0.29 18.66
C GLU A 198 32.18 -0.41 19.91
N HIS A 199 32.52 -1.70 20.06
CA HIS A 199 32.14 -2.50 21.22
C HIS A 199 33.28 -2.47 22.25
N PRO A 200 33.07 -1.88 23.45
CA PRO A 200 34.06 -2.01 24.52
C PRO A 200 34.17 -3.49 24.92
N ALA A 201 35.39 -3.99 25.12
CA ALA A 201 35.66 -5.41 25.41
C ALA A 201 34.95 -5.96 26.68
N VAL A 202 34.34 -5.09 27.48
CA VAL A 202 33.69 -5.40 28.77
C VAL A 202 32.16 -5.21 28.72
N GLU A 203 31.60 -4.61 27.65
CA GLU A 203 30.17 -4.32 27.54
C GLU A 203 29.51 -5.09 26.37
N HIS A 204 28.31 -5.64 26.63
CA HIS A 204 27.54 -6.40 25.62
C HIS A 204 26.83 -5.50 24.58
N LEU A 205 26.82 -4.18 24.78
CA LEU A 205 26.16 -3.19 23.93
C LEU A 205 27.13 -2.06 23.60
N ASN A 206 27.11 -1.55 22.37
CA ASN A 206 27.87 -0.35 22.01
C ASN A 206 27.20 0.93 22.53
N THR A 207 27.96 2.03 22.60
CA THR A 207 27.48 3.33 23.11
C THR A 207 26.27 3.82 22.33
N PHE A 208 26.23 3.60 21.01
CA PHE A 208 25.07 3.89 20.16
C PHE A 208 23.79 3.17 20.61
N SER A 209 23.88 1.88 20.98
CA SER A 209 22.72 1.10 21.43
C SER A 209 22.14 1.62 22.75
N ARG A 210 22.96 2.26 23.60
CA ARG A 210 22.50 2.94 24.83
C ARG A 210 21.72 4.23 24.54
N LEU A 211 21.99 4.87 23.40
CA LEU A 211 21.36 6.11 22.93
C LEU A 211 20.09 5.88 22.09
N LYS A 212 19.73 4.64 21.78
CA LYS A 212 18.55 4.28 20.96
C LYS A 212 17.18 4.16 21.68
N PRO A 213 17.07 3.86 23.00
CA PRO A 213 15.77 3.70 23.65
C PRO A 213 14.86 4.92 23.51
N SER A 214 13.56 4.70 23.29
CA SER A 214 12.53 5.77 23.21
C SER A 214 12.08 6.27 24.59
N PRO A 215 11.49 7.49 24.67
CA PRO A 215 10.92 8.03 25.90
C PRO A 215 9.89 7.14 26.57
N ARG A 216 10.13 6.86 27.85
CA ARG A 216 9.17 6.26 28.79
C ARG A 216 8.12 7.31 29.21
N PRO A 217 6.97 6.89 29.79
CA PRO A 217 5.89 7.80 30.17
C PRO A 217 6.38 8.98 31.02
N PRO A 218 5.82 10.19 30.85
CA PRO A 218 6.34 11.42 31.43
C PRO A 218 6.10 11.48 32.95
N THR A 219 6.98 10.82 33.71
CA THR A 219 7.07 10.95 35.18
C THR A 219 8.23 11.88 35.54
N LEU A 220 8.23 12.47 36.74
CA LEU A 220 9.32 13.35 37.21
C LEU A 220 10.70 12.66 37.13
N LYS A 221 10.75 11.36 37.47
CA LYS A 221 11.97 10.54 37.35
C LYS A 221 12.42 10.37 35.90
N HIS A 222 11.51 10.06 34.99
CA HIS A 222 11.86 9.91 33.58
C HIS A 222 12.27 11.23 32.95
N ARG A 223 11.66 12.36 33.33
CA ARG A 223 12.08 13.70 32.88
C ARG A 223 13.56 13.99 33.19
N GLY A 224 14.00 13.73 34.42
CA GLY A 224 15.41 13.91 34.81
C GLY A 224 16.37 13.11 33.92
N GLN A 225 16.05 11.82 33.71
CA GLN A 225 16.81 10.93 32.84
C GLN A 225 16.88 11.41 31.37
N TRP A 226 15.84 12.10 30.88
CA TRP A 226 15.82 12.66 29.53
C TRP A 226 16.62 13.96 29.39
N THR A 227 16.65 14.80 30.44
CA THR A 227 17.53 15.97 30.48
C THR A 227 19.00 15.57 30.54
N ASP A 228 19.35 14.59 31.38
CA ASP A 228 20.73 14.08 31.46
C ASP A 228 21.17 13.51 30.11
N ARG A 229 20.28 12.77 29.45
CA ARG A 229 20.51 12.22 28.12
C ARG A 229 20.64 13.27 27.02
N LEU A 230 19.91 14.38 27.10
CA LEU A 230 20.09 15.49 26.16
C LEU A 230 21.48 16.10 26.31
N ALA A 231 21.93 16.32 27.55
CA ALA A 231 23.28 16.82 27.81
C ALA A 231 24.37 15.84 27.32
N GLU A 232 24.17 14.52 27.50
CA GLU A 232 25.05 13.50 26.92
C GLU A 232 25.09 13.56 25.38
N LEU A 233 23.95 13.83 24.72
CA LEU A 233 23.89 13.94 23.26
C LEU A 233 24.56 15.20 22.72
N ASP A 234 24.36 16.34 23.39
CA ASP A 234 24.99 17.61 23.01
C ASP A 234 26.53 17.50 23.10
N ALA A 235 27.04 16.82 24.13
CA ALA A 235 28.47 16.62 24.35
C ALA A 235 29.18 15.66 23.37
N ILE A 236 28.46 14.94 22.51
CA ILE A 236 29.07 13.99 21.54
C ILE A 236 29.69 14.72 20.34
N LEU A 237 29.15 15.89 19.97
CA LEU A 237 29.51 16.62 18.74
C LEU A 237 30.19 17.98 19.00
N ASP A 238 30.24 18.41 20.26
CA ASP A 238 31.01 19.55 20.77
C ASP A 238 32.52 19.24 20.89
#